data_AF-A0AAD9ZBQ5-F1
#
_entry.id   AF-A0AAD9ZBQ5-F1
#
_cell.length_a   1.000
_cell.length_b   1.000
_cell.length_c   1.000
_cell.angle_alpha   90.00
_cell.angle_beta   90.00
_cell.angle_gamma   90.00
#
_symmetry.space_group_name_H-M   'P 1'
#
loop_
_entity.id
_entity.type
_entity.pdbx_description
1 polymer ?
#
loop_
_entity_poly.entity_id
_entity_poly.type
_entity_poly.pdbx_seq_one_letter_code
_entity_poly.pdbx_strand_id
1 'polypeptide(L)'
;MGSYEISPEQAVDSAIRVVKEGRVQGVKLEGGMEMAPTIERIVRAGIPVVGHVGLTPQRQNTLGGFRVQGKTTLGALKVLEDAMAVQEAGCFAVVLEAVPSEVAGIITKKLRIPTIGIGAGNGCSGQVLVQVDMSGNFPPGRFLPKFVKQYGDVWSESMRAISNYKTEVKSRAYPAPEHTYPMPEKELHEFDNLINSKPA
;
A
#
# COMPACT_ATOMS: atom_id res chain seq x y z
N MET A 1 12.54 5.76 -0.95
CA MET A 1 13.60 6.69 -0.54
C MET A 1 14.91 6.25 -1.16
N GLY A 2 15.60 7.14 -1.86
CA GLY A 2 16.91 6.94 -2.47
C GLY A 2 16.91 6.53 -3.95
N SER A 3 15.75 6.48 -4.59
CA SER A 3 15.60 6.01 -5.97
C SER A 3 15.27 7.11 -6.98
N TYR A 4 15.03 8.34 -6.53
CA TYR A 4 14.69 9.45 -7.42
C TYR A 4 15.23 10.82 -6.94
N GLU A 5 15.77 10.87 -5.73
CA GLU A 5 16.14 12.10 -5.06
C GLU A 5 17.54 12.59 -5.46
N ILE A 6 18.39 11.74 -6.05
CA ILE A 6 19.78 12.08 -6.37
C ILE A 6 19.85 12.97 -7.62
N SER A 7 19.16 12.57 -8.69
CA SER A 7 19.06 13.37 -9.91
C SER A 7 17.84 12.99 -10.76
N PRO A 8 17.38 13.87 -11.67
CA PRO A 8 16.33 13.54 -12.62
C PRO A 8 16.62 12.29 -13.47
N GLU A 9 17.88 12.06 -13.85
CA GLU A 9 18.31 10.88 -14.62
C GLU A 9 18.12 9.60 -13.80
N GLN A 10 18.56 9.60 -12.54
CA GLN A 10 18.36 8.47 -11.62
C GLN A 10 16.87 8.14 -11.47
N ALA A 11 16.03 9.17 -11.38
CA ALA A 11 14.59 9.00 -11.24
C ALA A 11 13.96 8.39 -12.51
N VAL A 12 14.40 8.80 -13.70
CA VAL A 12 13.96 8.20 -14.97
C VAL A 12 14.37 6.74 -15.04
N ASP A 13 15.62 6.40 -14.74
CA ASP A 13 16.10 5.01 -14.77
C ASP A 13 15.29 4.12 -13.82
N SER A 14 15.07 4.61 -12.60
CA SER A 14 14.25 3.90 -11.61
C SER A 14 12.79 3.77 -12.05
N ALA A 15 12.20 4.82 -12.64
CA ALA A 15 10.83 4.77 -13.13
C ALA A 15 10.67 3.78 -14.31
N ILE A 16 11.61 3.78 -15.26
CA ILE A 16 11.64 2.81 -16.37
C ILE A 16 11.71 1.38 -15.82
N ARG A 17 12.58 1.14 -14.84
CA ARG A 17 12.72 -0.17 -14.21
C ARG A 17 11.42 -0.62 -13.55
N VAL A 18 10.79 0.26 -12.76
CA VAL A 18 9.51 -0.03 -12.09
C VAL A 18 8.40 -0.35 -13.09
N VAL A 19 8.30 0.40 -14.19
CA VAL A 19 7.30 0.14 -15.24
C VAL A 19 7.56 -1.20 -15.94
N LYS A 20 8.80 -1.45 -16.39
CA LYS A 20 9.15 -2.66 -17.15
C LYS A 20 9.10 -3.93 -16.32
N GLU A 21 9.72 -3.91 -15.15
CA GLU A 21 9.88 -5.08 -14.28
C GLU A 21 8.67 -5.27 -13.38
N GLY A 22 8.17 -4.18 -12.80
CA GLY A 22 7.00 -4.18 -11.92
C GLY A 22 5.66 -4.27 -12.65
N ARG A 23 5.66 -4.15 -13.99
CA ARG A 23 4.47 -4.24 -14.86
C ARG A 23 3.36 -3.26 -14.46
N VAL A 24 3.76 -2.06 -14.02
CA VAL A 24 2.84 -0.97 -13.67
C VAL A 24 2.75 0.05 -14.80
N GLN A 25 1.68 0.84 -14.83
CA GLN A 25 1.42 1.83 -15.88
C GLN A 25 1.94 3.23 -15.54
N GLY A 26 2.48 3.43 -14.35
CA GLY A 26 2.96 4.72 -13.87
C GLY A 26 3.61 4.61 -12.49
N VAL A 27 4.09 5.73 -11.98
CA VAL A 27 4.82 5.80 -10.71
C VAL A 27 4.24 6.89 -9.80
N LYS A 28 4.46 6.76 -8.49
CA LYS A 28 4.17 7.82 -7.51
C LYS A 28 5.47 8.36 -6.93
N LEU A 29 5.59 9.68 -6.85
CA LEU A 29 6.77 10.35 -6.28
C LEU A 29 6.37 11.27 -5.12
N GLU A 30 7.13 11.26 -4.03
CA GLU A 30 6.96 12.19 -2.91
C GLU A 30 7.86 13.40 -3.06
N GLY A 31 7.28 14.58 -2.92
CA GLY A 31 7.98 15.86 -3.00
C GLY A 31 7.12 16.95 -3.59
N GLY A 32 7.44 18.19 -3.23
CA GLY A 32 6.75 19.39 -3.69
C GLY A 32 7.47 20.06 -4.85
N MET A 33 7.50 21.39 -4.81
CA MET A 33 8.15 22.23 -5.82
C MET A 33 9.59 21.83 -6.09
N GLU A 34 10.33 21.37 -5.09
CA GLU A 34 11.72 20.96 -5.25
C GLU A 34 11.89 19.72 -6.14
N MET A 35 10.87 18.86 -6.25
CA MET A 35 10.88 17.66 -7.11
C MET A 35 10.24 17.90 -8.48
N ALA A 36 9.73 19.10 -8.77
CA ALA A 36 9.11 19.41 -10.05
C ALA A 36 10.03 19.14 -11.26
N PRO A 37 11.34 19.51 -11.26
CA PRO A 37 12.23 19.18 -12.38
C PRO A 37 12.41 17.66 -12.59
N THR A 38 12.46 16.90 -11.50
CA THR A 38 12.56 15.43 -11.55
C THR A 38 11.28 14.81 -12.11
N ILE A 39 10.10 15.26 -11.65
CA ILE A 39 8.80 14.81 -12.14
C ILE A 39 8.67 15.10 -13.64
N GLU A 40 9.00 16.31 -14.06
CA GLU A 40 8.92 16.72 -15.47
C GLU A 40 9.79 15.81 -16.35
N ARG A 41 10.98 15.44 -15.88
CA ARG A 41 11.89 14.56 -16.62
C ARG A 41 11.31 13.16 -16.82
N ILE A 42 10.62 12.61 -15.83
CA ILE A 42 9.95 11.30 -15.89
C ILE A 42 8.74 11.37 -16.83
N VAL A 43 7.91 12.41 -16.71
CA VAL A 43 6.74 12.62 -17.57
C VAL A 43 7.16 12.77 -19.03
N ARG A 44 8.22 13.54 -19.33
CA ARG A 44 8.79 13.68 -20.68
C ARG A 44 9.35 12.38 -21.26
N ALA A 45 9.71 11.41 -20.40
CA ALA A 45 10.08 10.06 -20.84
C ALA A 45 8.85 9.18 -21.17
N GLY A 46 7.63 9.71 -21.07
CA GLY A 46 6.39 9.03 -21.39
C GLY A 46 5.80 8.21 -20.23
N ILE A 47 6.28 8.40 -19.00
CA ILE A 47 5.81 7.66 -17.83
C ILE A 47 4.81 8.53 -17.03
N PRO A 48 3.55 8.09 -16.85
CA PRO A 48 2.59 8.78 -16.00
C PRO A 48 3.05 8.87 -14.54
N VAL A 49 2.92 10.04 -13.94
CA VAL A 49 3.31 10.29 -12.54
C VAL A 49 2.13 10.76 -11.69
N VAL A 50 1.98 10.15 -10.52
CA VAL A 50 1.17 10.65 -9.41
C VAL A 50 2.08 11.41 -8.44
N GLY A 51 1.82 12.70 -8.24
CA GLY A 51 2.52 13.50 -7.23
C GLY A 51 2.05 13.12 -5.82
N HIS A 52 2.84 13.45 -4.80
CA HIS A 52 2.43 13.27 -3.41
C HIS A 52 3.01 14.40 -2.56
N VAL A 53 2.13 15.21 -1.99
CA VAL A 53 2.44 16.38 -1.16
C VAL A 53 1.69 16.33 0.18
N GLY A 54 2.00 17.27 1.07
CA GLY A 54 1.58 17.19 2.47
C GLY A 54 2.60 16.39 3.28
N LEU A 55 2.14 15.50 4.15
CA LEU A 55 3.04 14.61 4.88
C LEU A 55 3.65 13.61 3.89
N THR A 56 4.96 13.61 3.74
CA THR A 56 5.68 12.67 2.88
C THR A 56 6.44 11.66 3.77
N PRO A 57 5.91 10.43 3.96
CA PRO A 57 6.49 9.46 4.89
C PRO A 57 7.99 9.20 4.70
N GLN A 58 8.51 9.28 3.48
CA GLN A 58 9.94 9.09 3.21
C GLN A 58 10.82 10.16 3.89
N ARG A 59 10.24 11.33 4.21
CA ARG A 59 10.91 12.44 4.89
C ARG A 59 10.45 12.61 6.35
N GLN A 60 9.83 11.58 6.94
CA GLN A 60 9.31 11.65 8.32
C GLN A 60 10.34 12.16 9.33
N ASN A 61 11.62 11.79 9.21
CA ASN A 61 12.66 12.20 10.16
C ASN A 61 12.88 13.72 10.12
N THR A 62 12.97 14.29 8.91
CA THR A 62 13.09 15.74 8.71
C THR A 62 11.82 16.47 9.13
N LEU A 63 10.66 15.84 9.00
CA LEU A 63 9.36 16.39 9.41
C LEU A 63 9.07 16.23 10.92
N GLY A 64 9.95 15.57 11.68
CA GLY A 64 9.75 15.32 13.11
C GLY A 64 8.65 14.29 13.41
N GLY A 65 8.49 13.30 12.52
CA GLY A 65 7.52 12.21 12.58
C GLY A 65 6.31 12.40 11.66
N PHE A 66 5.29 11.56 11.85
CA PHE A 66 4.03 11.60 11.11
C PHE A 66 3.12 12.74 11.59
N ARG A 67 3.49 13.99 11.26
CA ARG A 67 2.76 15.19 11.66
C ARG A 67 1.87 15.70 10.54
N VAL A 68 0.69 16.18 10.91
CA VAL A 68 -0.24 16.87 10.00
C VAL A 68 0.43 18.12 9.42
N GLN A 69 0.35 18.28 8.10
CA GLN A 69 0.88 19.43 7.36
C GLN A 69 -0.24 20.44 7.07
N GLY A 70 0.10 21.70 6.81
CA GLY A 70 -0.91 22.71 6.44
C GLY A 70 -1.76 23.25 7.59
N LYS A 71 -1.31 23.11 8.85
CA LYS A 71 -2.04 23.62 10.04
C LYS A 71 -1.99 25.15 10.22
N THR A 72 -1.01 25.81 9.62
CA THR A 72 -0.85 27.26 9.66
C THR A 72 -1.10 27.83 8.27
N THR A 73 -1.42 29.12 8.16
CA THR A 73 -1.63 29.79 6.87
C THR A 73 -0.45 29.58 5.92
N LEU A 74 0.79 29.79 6.40
CA LEU A 74 2.00 29.56 5.59
C LEU A 74 2.19 28.09 5.23
N GLY A 75 1.90 27.17 6.15
CA GLY A 75 1.97 25.74 5.86
C GLY A 75 0.94 25.31 4.81
N ALA A 76 -0.29 25.83 4.88
CA ALA A 76 -1.34 25.52 3.92
C ALA A 76 -1.02 26.09 2.54
N LEU A 77 -0.48 27.32 2.49
CA LEU A 77 0.02 27.92 1.26
C LEU A 77 1.13 27.08 0.63
N LYS A 78 2.10 26.62 1.42
CA LYS A 78 3.18 25.75 0.93
C LYS A 78 2.65 24.45 0.31
N VAL A 79 1.67 23.80 0.94
CA VAL A 79 1.05 22.58 0.37
C VAL A 79 0.33 22.88 -0.94
N LEU A 80 -0.36 24.02 -1.05
CA LEU A 80 -0.99 24.44 -2.31
C LEU A 80 0.06 24.70 -3.40
N GLU A 81 1.12 25.45 -3.09
CA GLU A 81 2.21 25.75 -4.02
C GLU A 81 2.91 24.47 -4.51
N ASP A 82 3.14 23.52 -3.60
CA ASP A 82 3.70 22.21 -3.94
C ASP A 82 2.78 21.41 -4.85
N ALA A 83 1.48 21.37 -4.54
CA ALA A 83 0.50 20.66 -5.34
C ALA A 83 0.38 21.27 -6.75
N MET A 84 0.44 22.61 -6.86
CA MET A 84 0.46 23.29 -8.15
C MET A 84 1.76 23.02 -8.91
N ALA A 85 2.91 23.06 -8.25
CA ALA A 85 4.19 22.81 -8.89
C ALA A 85 4.29 21.39 -9.48
N VAL A 86 3.82 20.37 -8.75
CA VAL A 86 3.82 19.00 -9.29
C VAL A 86 2.79 18.81 -10.41
N GLN A 87 1.68 19.55 -10.39
CA GLN A 87 0.73 19.58 -11.51
C GLN A 87 1.37 20.19 -12.76
N GLU A 88 2.02 21.35 -12.64
CA GLU A 88 2.67 22.01 -13.78
C GLU A 88 3.84 21.18 -14.33
N ALA A 89 4.50 20.38 -13.48
CA ALA A 89 5.50 19.40 -13.92
C ALA A 89 4.91 18.22 -14.71
N GLY A 90 3.58 18.08 -14.78
CA GLY A 90 2.89 17.10 -15.61
C GLY A 90 2.35 15.87 -14.86
N CYS A 91 2.27 15.89 -13.53
CA CYS A 91 1.54 14.85 -12.79
C CYS A 91 0.08 14.78 -13.27
N PHE A 92 -0.45 13.56 -13.44
CA PHE A 92 -1.85 13.38 -13.85
C PHE A 92 -2.83 13.33 -12.67
N ALA A 93 -2.32 13.13 -11.45
CA ALA A 93 -3.05 13.19 -10.18
C ALA A 93 -2.07 13.53 -9.05
N VAL A 94 -2.59 13.94 -7.89
CA VAL A 94 -1.75 14.21 -6.70
C VAL A 94 -2.38 13.64 -5.43
N VAL A 95 -1.58 12.95 -4.63
CA VAL A 95 -1.95 12.52 -3.27
C VAL A 95 -1.76 13.69 -2.30
N LEU A 96 -2.78 13.94 -1.47
CA LEU A 96 -2.72 14.85 -0.32
C LEU A 96 -2.76 14.01 0.97
N GLU A 97 -1.65 13.94 1.70
CA GLU A 97 -1.55 13.14 2.93
C GLU A 97 -1.50 14.01 4.19
N ALA A 98 -2.36 13.68 5.17
CA ALA A 98 -2.45 14.31 6.48
C ALA A 98 -2.52 15.86 6.42
N VAL A 99 -3.48 16.38 5.67
CA VAL A 99 -3.76 17.82 5.48
C VAL A 99 -5.14 18.14 6.08
N PRO A 100 -5.37 19.32 6.73
CA PRO A 100 -6.71 19.72 7.16
C PRO A 100 -7.75 19.63 6.04
N SER A 101 -8.94 19.15 6.37
CA SER A 101 -10.01 18.84 5.40
C SER A 101 -10.39 20.05 4.54
N GLU A 102 -10.48 21.22 5.16
CA GLU A 102 -10.82 22.49 4.51
C GLU A 102 -9.73 22.92 3.54
N VAL A 103 -8.46 22.76 3.92
CA VAL A 103 -7.29 23.08 3.08
C VAL A 103 -7.26 22.15 1.86
N ALA A 104 -7.40 20.84 2.07
CA ALA A 104 -7.42 19.85 1.00
C ALA A 104 -8.60 20.07 0.03
N GLY A 105 -9.78 20.44 0.54
CA GLY A 105 -10.94 20.81 -0.29
C GLY A 105 -10.69 22.07 -1.13
N ILE A 106 -10.01 23.08 -0.59
CA ILE A 106 -9.61 24.27 -1.35
C ILE A 106 -8.59 23.91 -2.44
N ILE A 107 -7.55 23.13 -2.10
CA ILE A 107 -6.54 22.68 -3.07
C ILE A 107 -7.21 21.92 -4.22
N THR A 108 -8.12 20.99 -3.89
CA THR A 108 -8.84 20.19 -4.89
C THR A 108 -9.62 21.07 -5.88
N LYS A 109 -10.24 22.17 -5.41
CA LYS A 109 -10.95 23.12 -6.28
C LYS A 109 -10.00 23.99 -7.13
N LYS A 110 -8.74 24.13 -6.74
CA LYS A 110 -7.74 24.96 -7.44
C LYS A 110 -6.96 24.19 -8.50
N LEU A 111 -6.77 22.89 -8.30
CA LEU A 111 -6.08 22.03 -9.26
C LEU A 111 -6.99 21.63 -10.43
N ARG A 112 -6.35 21.34 -11.56
CA ARG A 112 -6.95 20.82 -12.80
C ARG A 112 -6.89 19.28 -12.85
N ILE A 113 -6.04 18.68 -12.02
CA ILE A 113 -5.87 17.22 -11.91
C ILE A 113 -6.58 16.67 -10.67
N PRO A 114 -7.01 15.40 -10.67
CA PRO A 114 -7.62 14.77 -9.49
C PRO A 114 -6.70 14.76 -8.27
N THR A 115 -7.29 15.03 -7.11
CA THR A 115 -6.63 14.84 -5.81
C THR A 115 -7.05 13.52 -5.17
N ILE A 116 -6.12 12.80 -4.57
CA ILE A 116 -6.36 11.56 -3.84
C ILE A 116 -6.03 11.79 -2.36
N GLY A 117 -7.04 11.80 -1.50
CA GLY A 117 -6.87 12.08 -0.08
C GLY A 117 -6.50 10.84 0.74
N ILE A 118 -5.61 11.01 1.72
CA ILE A 118 -5.42 10.08 2.84
C ILE A 118 -5.21 10.89 4.11
N GLY A 119 -6.22 10.87 4.99
CA GLY A 119 -6.27 11.80 6.12
C GLY A 119 -6.37 13.27 5.70
N ALA A 120 -6.97 13.53 4.53
CA ALA A 120 -7.18 14.86 3.96
C ALA A 120 -8.67 15.25 3.83
N GLY A 121 -9.56 14.55 4.55
CA GLY A 121 -11.00 14.76 4.48
C GLY A 121 -11.65 14.28 3.17
N ASN A 122 -12.97 14.45 3.07
CA ASN A 122 -13.77 13.99 1.93
C ASN A 122 -13.89 15.01 0.78
N GLY A 123 -13.17 16.14 0.86
CA GLY A 123 -13.16 17.17 -0.18
C GLY A 123 -12.22 16.89 -1.36
N CYS A 124 -11.44 15.79 -1.32
CA CYS A 124 -10.60 15.34 -2.42
C CYS A 124 -11.40 14.61 -3.51
N SER A 125 -10.87 14.52 -4.74
CA SER A 125 -11.52 13.82 -5.86
C SER A 125 -11.67 12.31 -5.64
N GLY A 126 -10.75 11.71 -4.90
CA GLY A 126 -10.75 10.30 -4.50
C GLY A 126 -10.08 10.10 -3.15
N GLN A 127 -10.02 8.84 -2.70
CA GLN A 127 -9.45 8.46 -1.41
C GLN A 127 -8.52 7.26 -1.56
N VAL A 128 -7.53 7.17 -0.69
CA VAL A 128 -6.66 5.98 -0.55
C VAL A 128 -6.48 5.63 0.93
N LEU A 129 -6.44 4.32 1.21
CA LEU A 129 -6.04 3.77 2.50
C LEU A 129 -5.10 2.58 2.25
N VAL A 130 -4.23 2.30 3.22
CA VAL A 130 -3.45 1.08 3.23
C VAL A 130 -4.39 -0.10 3.46
N GLN A 131 -4.38 -1.08 2.55
CA GLN A 131 -5.29 -2.23 2.58
C GLN A 131 -5.24 -2.98 3.91
N VAL A 132 -4.04 -3.22 4.43
CA VAL A 132 -3.82 -3.91 5.72
C VAL A 132 -4.48 -3.16 6.87
N ASP A 133 -4.37 -1.82 6.89
CA ASP A 133 -4.93 -0.99 7.96
C ASP A 133 -6.46 -0.96 7.88
N MET A 134 -7.04 -0.82 6.67
CA MET A 134 -8.49 -0.75 6.49
C MET A 134 -9.18 -2.12 6.64
N SER A 135 -8.50 -3.23 6.34
CA SER A 135 -9.06 -4.57 6.49
C SER A 135 -8.88 -5.18 7.90
N GLY A 136 -8.16 -4.49 8.79
CA GLY A 136 -7.84 -5.04 10.11
C GLY A 136 -6.91 -6.26 10.05
N ASN A 137 -6.00 -6.35 9.08
CA ASN A 137 -5.12 -7.52 8.90
C ASN A 137 -3.79 -7.35 9.65
N PHE A 138 -3.85 -7.17 10.96
CA PHE A 138 -2.68 -6.98 11.81
C PHE A 138 -2.99 -7.34 13.28
N PRO A 139 -1.97 -7.63 14.09
CA PRO A 139 -2.17 -7.98 15.49
C PRO A 139 -2.80 -6.83 16.32
N PRO A 140 -3.53 -7.17 17.40
CA PRO A 140 -4.03 -6.20 18.37
C PRO A 140 -2.92 -5.30 18.90
N GLY A 141 -3.25 -4.04 19.20
CA GLY A 141 -2.31 -3.06 19.75
C GLY A 141 -1.43 -2.36 18.72
N ARG A 142 -1.57 -2.67 17.42
CA ARG A 142 -0.94 -1.87 16.35
C ARG A 142 -1.44 -0.42 16.42
N PHE A 143 -0.51 0.53 16.36
CA PHE A 143 -0.86 1.94 16.20
C PHE A 143 -1.54 2.18 14.85
N LEU A 144 -2.69 2.86 14.89
CA LEU A 144 -3.41 3.28 13.69
C LEU A 144 -3.50 4.81 13.64
N PRO A 145 -3.14 5.43 12.51
CA PRO A 145 -3.39 6.84 12.31
C PRO A 145 -4.88 7.17 12.46
N LYS A 146 -5.19 8.32 13.05
CA LYS A 146 -6.57 8.75 13.32
C LYS A 146 -7.50 8.79 12.11
N PHE A 147 -6.94 8.86 10.90
CA PHE A 147 -7.70 8.93 9.65
C PHE A 147 -8.13 7.56 9.12
N VAL A 148 -7.62 6.47 9.72
CA VAL A 148 -7.96 5.12 9.30
C VAL A 148 -9.32 4.75 9.90
N LYS A 149 -10.23 4.31 9.03
CA LYS A 149 -11.40 3.53 9.43
C LYS A 149 -11.12 2.06 9.13
N GLN A 150 -11.27 1.20 10.14
CA GLN A 150 -11.30 -0.24 9.94
C GLN A 150 -12.68 -0.64 9.40
N TYR A 151 -12.69 -1.43 8.34
CA TYR A 151 -13.88 -1.99 7.70
C TYR A 151 -14.03 -3.50 7.94
N GLY A 152 -13.03 -4.14 8.54
CA GLY A 152 -13.06 -5.55 8.90
C GLY A 152 -12.02 -5.91 9.96
N ASP A 153 -12.03 -7.17 10.38
CA ASP A 153 -11.09 -7.78 11.31
C ASP A 153 -10.57 -9.10 10.75
N VAL A 154 -9.77 -8.99 9.67
CA VAL A 154 -9.15 -10.15 9.01
C VAL A 154 -8.19 -10.88 9.94
N TRP A 155 -7.55 -10.17 10.86
CA TRP A 155 -6.64 -10.78 11.82
C TRP A 155 -7.34 -11.78 12.74
N SER A 156 -8.40 -11.36 13.43
CA SER A 156 -9.11 -12.25 14.36
C SER A 156 -9.69 -13.46 13.65
N GLU A 157 -10.22 -13.27 12.44
CA GLU A 157 -10.76 -14.35 11.63
C GLU A 157 -9.67 -15.35 11.20
N SER A 158 -8.50 -14.85 10.80
CA SER A 158 -7.36 -15.70 10.48
C SER A 158 -6.88 -16.49 11.71
N MET A 159 -6.82 -15.84 12.88
CA MET A 159 -6.44 -16.49 14.13
C MET A 159 -7.44 -17.56 14.56
N ARG A 160 -8.75 -17.31 14.38
CA ARG A 160 -9.81 -18.29 14.62
C ARG A 160 -9.62 -19.52 13.73
N ALA A 161 -9.44 -19.33 12.42
CA ALA A 161 -9.23 -20.41 11.47
C ALA A 161 -7.98 -21.24 11.81
N ILE A 162 -6.85 -20.59 12.10
CA ILE A 162 -5.60 -21.27 12.49
C ILE A 162 -5.77 -22.05 13.80
N SER A 163 -6.48 -21.48 14.78
CA SER A 163 -6.75 -22.14 16.06
C SER A 163 -7.65 -23.37 15.90
N ASN A 164 -8.67 -23.29 15.05
CA ASN A 164 -9.54 -24.42 14.74
C ASN A 164 -8.77 -25.54 14.05
N TYR A 165 -7.98 -25.21 13.02
CA TYR A 165 -7.09 -26.18 12.36
C TYR A 165 -6.16 -26.89 13.36
N LYS A 166 -5.50 -26.12 14.24
CA LYS A 166 -4.65 -26.67 15.30
C LYS A 166 -5.42 -27.63 16.22
N THR A 167 -6.66 -27.29 16.55
CA THR A 167 -7.51 -28.11 17.42
C THR A 167 -7.87 -29.42 16.74
N GLU A 168 -8.34 -29.37 15.48
CA GLU A 168 -8.75 -30.55 14.73
C GLU A 168 -7.58 -31.49 14.39
N VAL A 169 -6.40 -30.96 14.10
CA VAL A 169 -5.19 -31.77 13.94
C VAL A 169 -4.82 -32.47 15.25
N LYS A 170 -4.87 -31.76 16.38
CA LYS A 170 -4.52 -32.32 17.69
C LYS A 170 -5.51 -33.38 18.16
N SER A 171 -6.80 -33.21 17.88
CA SER A 171 -7.83 -34.20 18.20
C SER A 171 -7.90 -35.33 17.16
N ARG A 172 -7.15 -35.23 16.05
CA ARG A 172 -7.25 -36.10 14.87
C ARG A 172 -8.64 -36.10 14.22
N ALA A 173 -9.42 -35.04 14.43
CA ALA A 173 -10.66 -34.81 13.67
C ALA A 173 -10.37 -34.43 12.21
N TYR A 174 -9.22 -33.77 11.96
CA TYR A 174 -8.70 -33.50 10.63
C TYR A 174 -7.40 -34.30 10.37
N PRO A 175 -7.23 -34.89 9.16
CA PRO A 175 -8.22 -34.97 8.09
C PRO A 175 -9.33 -35.98 8.39
N ALA A 176 -10.57 -35.61 8.07
CA ALA A 176 -11.72 -36.52 8.02
C ALA A 176 -11.70 -37.34 6.70
N PRO A 177 -12.48 -38.44 6.58
CA PRO A 177 -12.45 -39.31 5.41
C PRO A 177 -12.63 -38.58 4.06
N GLU A 178 -13.51 -37.57 3.99
CA GLU A 178 -13.73 -36.76 2.79
C GLU A 178 -12.51 -35.93 2.35
N HIS A 179 -11.53 -35.76 3.24
CA HIS A 179 -10.25 -35.10 2.99
C HIS A 179 -9.11 -36.09 2.74
N THR A 180 -9.42 -37.37 2.52
CA THR A 180 -8.44 -38.44 2.25
C THR A 180 -8.78 -39.20 0.97
N TYR A 181 -7.84 -40.01 0.48
CA TYR A 181 -8.02 -40.83 -0.71
C TYR A 181 -8.05 -42.31 -0.31
N PRO A 182 -9.05 -43.09 -0.75
CA PRO A 182 -9.10 -44.52 -0.46
C PRO A 182 -8.16 -45.31 -1.37
N MET A 183 -7.64 -46.43 -0.86
CA MET A 183 -7.02 -47.49 -1.65
C MET A 183 -8.00 -48.67 -1.72
N PRO A 184 -8.19 -49.33 -2.88
CA PRO A 184 -8.97 -50.56 -2.95
C PRO A 184 -8.44 -51.60 -1.96
N GLU A 185 -9.34 -52.26 -1.23
CA GLU A 185 -8.98 -53.18 -0.14
C GLU A 185 -8.01 -54.28 -0.60
N LYS A 186 -8.18 -54.78 -1.82
CA LYS A 186 -7.28 -55.77 -2.43
C LYS A 186 -5.84 -55.27 -2.55
N GLU A 187 -5.66 -54.04 -3.04
CA GLU A 187 -4.33 -53.43 -3.21
C GLU A 187 -3.69 -53.14 -1.85
N LEU A 188 -4.49 -52.75 -0.86
CA LEU A 188 -4.01 -52.52 0.51
C LEU A 188 -3.49 -53.82 1.15
N HIS A 189 -4.22 -54.94 0.97
CA HIS A 189 -3.76 -56.25 1.45
C HIS A 189 -2.49 -56.72 0.74
N GLU A 190 -2.38 -56.51 -0.58
CA GLU A 190 -1.16 -56.85 -1.32
C GLU A 190 0.03 -56.02 -0.86
N PHE A 191 -0.15 -54.71 -0.65
CA PHE A 191 0.87 -53.83 -0.09
C PHE A 191 1.35 -54.31 1.29
N ASP A 192 0.44 -54.64 2.20
CA ASP A 192 0.77 -55.13 3.55
C ASP A 192 1.57 -56.45 3.51
N ASN A 193 1.18 -57.38 2.63
CA ASN A 193 1.93 -58.62 2.43
C ASN A 193 3.35 -58.37 1.89
N LEU A 194 3.52 -57.43 0.97
CA LEU A 194 4.83 -57.10 0.36
C LEU A 194 5.81 -56.46 1.35
N ILE A 195 5.33 -55.63 2.28
CA ILE A 195 6.22 -55.00 3.28
C ILE A 195 6.62 -55.97 4.40
N ASN A 196 5.77 -56.95 4.73
CA ASN A 196 6.03 -57.92 5.78
C ASN A 196 6.81 -59.16 5.29
N SER A 197 6.92 -59.38 3.98
CA SER A 197 7.65 -60.51 3.36
C SER A 197 9.09 -60.20 2.96
N LYS A 198 9.53 -58.94 3.02
CA LYS A 198 10.93 -58.57 2.81
C LYS A 198 11.73 -58.76 4.11
N PRO A 199 12.84 -59.53 4.12
CA PRO A 199 13.75 -59.55 5.28
C PRO A 199 14.37 -58.16 5.48
N ALA A 200 14.57 -57.80 6.76
CA ALA A 200 15.18 -56.53 7.19
C ALA A 200 16.57 -56.29 6.57
#